data_AF-A0A9K3JEY1-F1
#
_entry.id   AF-A0A9K3JEY1-F1
#
_cell.length_a   1.000
_cell.length_b   1.000
_cell.length_c   1.000
_cell.angle_alpha   90.00
_cell.angle_beta   90.00
_cell.angle_gamma   90.00
#
_symmetry.space_group_name_H-M   'P 1'
#
loop_
_entity.id
_entity.type
_entity.pdbx_description
1 polymer ?
#
loop_
_entity_poly.entity_id
_entity_poly.type
_entity_poly.pdbx_seq_one_letter_code
_entity_poly.pdbx_strand_id
1 'polypeptide(L)'
;MKIALHLFVHFSLLVLVSCYGGNGYDPLENALKIQRSRRTVSNHASKEEVTVENSYTPVYVGPQDGLKEADKISELPGQPAGTNFDQYSGYVTVDANHGRALFYYFAESLVNSSTNPLVLWLNGGPGCSSFGSGAMMELGPFRVNADNTTLSWNKYAWNNGKNRIYLP
;
A
#
# COMPACT_ATOMS: atom_id res chain seq x y z
N MET A 1 -8.65 31.14 -28.53
CA MET A 1 -8.06 30.32 -27.46
C MET A 1 -9.04 29.90 -26.35
N LYS A 2 -9.94 30.77 -25.85
CA LYS A 2 -10.88 30.40 -24.76
C LYS A 2 -11.88 29.28 -25.10
N ILE A 3 -12.35 29.22 -26.34
CA ILE A 3 -13.32 28.21 -26.80
C ILE A 3 -12.67 26.81 -26.90
N ALA A 4 -11.43 26.74 -27.39
CA ALA A 4 -10.68 25.49 -27.47
C ALA A 4 -10.36 24.91 -26.08
N LEU A 5 -10.08 25.77 -25.10
CA LEU A 5 -9.84 25.35 -23.71
C LEU A 5 -11.12 24.81 -23.05
N HIS A 6 -12.27 25.46 -23.28
CA HIS A 6 -13.56 24.97 -22.78
C HIS A 6 -13.97 23.63 -23.40
N LEU A 7 -13.76 23.47 -24.70
CA LEU A 7 -14.02 22.20 -25.40
C LEU A 7 -13.09 21.09 -24.90
N PHE A 8 -11.81 21.40 -24.64
CA PHE A 8 -10.85 20.43 -24.10
C PHE A 8 -11.21 20.00 -22.66
N VAL A 9 -11.63 20.94 -21.81
CA VAL A 9 -12.06 20.65 -20.43
C VAL A 9 -13.35 19.83 -20.41
N HIS A 10 -14.33 20.16 -21.27
CA HIS A 10 -15.56 19.37 -21.38
C HIS A 10 -15.33 17.98 -21.97
N PHE A 11 -14.47 17.86 -22.97
CA PHE A 11 -14.09 16.56 -23.51
C PHE A 11 -13.35 15.70 -22.47
N SER A 12 -12.47 16.32 -21.66
CA SER A 12 -11.78 15.64 -20.55
C SER A 12 -12.74 15.18 -19.45
N LEU A 13 -13.74 16.00 -19.10
CA LEU A 13 -14.80 15.63 -18.15
C LEU A 13 -15.71 14.52 -18.67
N LEU A 14 -16.04 14.52 -19.97
CA LEU A 14 -16.82 13.45 -20.60
C LEU A 14 -16.05 12.12 -20.61
N VAL A 15 -14.74 12.15 -20.89
CA VAL A 15 -13.88 10.95 -20.79
C VAL A 15 -13.79 10.45 -19.35
N LEU A 16 -13.69 11.34 -18.35
CA LEU A 16 -13.69 10.95 -16.94
C LEU A 16 -15.04 10.34 -16.51
N VAL A 17 -16.18 10.85 -16.99
CA VAL A 17 -17.51 10.30 -16.70
C VAL A 17 -17.74 8.97 -17.41
N SER A 18 -17.25 8.78 -18.64
CA SER A 18 -17.33 7.50 -19.33
C SER A 18 -16.37 6.44 -18.77
N CYS A 19 -15.25 6.84 -18.14
CA CYS A 19 -14.35 5.92 -17.42
C CYS A 19 -14.88 5.53 -16.02
N TYR A 20 -15.81 6.29 -15.44
CA TYR A 20 -16.46 5.96 -14.15
C TYR A 20 -17.91 5.47 -14.28
N GLY A 21 -18.53 5.60 -15.46
CA GLY A 21 -19.94 5.29 -15.71
C GLY A 21 -20.14 4.07 -16.61
N GLY A 22 -19.54 2.93 -16.25
CA GLY A 22 -19.75 1.63 -16.88
C GLY A 22 -20.70 0.75 -16.07
N ASN A 23 -21.85 0.44 -16.66
CA ASN A 23 -22.95 -0.40 -16.16
C ASN A 23 -22.59 -1.53 -15.18
N GLY A 24 -23.29 -1.54 -14.04
CA GLY A 24 -23.75 -2.77 -13.38
C GLY A 24 -22.77 -3.50 -12.45
N TYR A 25 -21.57 -2.97 -12.21
CA TYR A 25 -20.66 -3.56 -11.23
C TYR A 25 -20.74 -2.80 -9.90
N ASP A 26 -21.62 -3.25 -9.00
CA ASP A 26 -21.65 -2.81 -7.61
C ASP A 26 -20.81 -3.77 -6.74
N PRO A 27 -19.54 -3.43 -6.45
CA PRO A 27 -18.66 -4.28 -5.66
C PRO A 27 -19.16 -4.44 -4.21
N LEU A 28 -19.93 -3.48 -3.70
CA LEU A 28 -20.48 -3.52 -2.36
C LEU A 28 -21.69 -4.47 -2.31
N GLU A 29 -22.58 -4.40 -3.30
CA GLU A 29 -23.70 -5.34 -3.41
C GLU A 29 -23.20 -6.78 -3.58
N ASN A 30 -22.15 -6.99 -4.36
CA ASN A 30 -21.50 -8.30 -4.51
C ASN A 30 -20.87 -8.79 -3.20
N ALA A 31 -20.15 -7.93 -2.47
CA ALA A 31 -19.61 -8.26 -1.16
C ALA A 31 -20.71 -8.62 -0.15
N LEU A 32 -21.82 -7.87 -0.15
CA LEU A 32 -22.98 -8.13 0.69
C LEU A 32 -23.72 -9.41 0.31
N LYS A 33 -23.83 -9.74 -0.98
CA LYS A 33 -24.36 -11.01 -1.49
C LYS A 33 -23.48 -12.19 -1.06
N ILE A 34 -22.16 -12.06 -1.16
CA ILE A 34 -21.21 -13.09 -0.72
C ILE A 34 -21.33 -13.31 0.80
N GLN A 35 -21.40 -12.25 1.60
CA GLN A 35 -21.60 -12.37 3.05
C GLN A 35 -22.95 -12.99 3.42
N ARG A 36 -24.05 -12.59 2.77
CA ARG A 36 -25.38 -13.17 2.99
C ARG A 36 -25.44 -14.63 2.54
N SER A 37 -24.84 -14.98 1.41
CA SER A 37 -24.76 -16.37 0.93
C SER A 37 -24.00 -17.26 1.91
N ARG A 38 -22.87 -16.79 2.46
CA ARG A 38 -22.14 -17.51 3.52
C ARG A 38 -22.97 -17.69 4.78
N ARG A 39 -23.81 -16.70 5.12
CA ARG A 39 -24.70 -16.75 6.29
C ARG A 39 -25.88 -17.71 6.10
N THR A 40 -26.45 -17.80 4.90
CA THR A 40 -27.57 -18.73 4.59
C THR A 40 -27.08 -20.18 4.56
N VAL A 41 -25.89 -20.45 4.00
CA VAL A 41 -25.26 -21.79 4.04
C VAL A 41 -24.99 -22.22 5.49
N SER A 42 -24.57 -21.28 6.35
CA SER A 42 -24.36 -21.54 7.78
C SER A 42 -25.64 -21.80 8.59
N ASN A 43 -26.81 -21.34 8.13
CA ASN A 43 -28.07 -21.47 8.86
C ASN A 43 -28.90 -22.70 8.46
N HIS A 44 -28.65 -23.30 7.29
CA HIS A 44 -29.40 -24.47 6.81
C HIS A 44 -28.77 -25.82 7.23
N ALA A 45 -27.52 -25.81 7.70
CA ALA A 45 -26.85 -26.94 8.33
C ALA A 45 -26.98 -26.85 9.86
N SER A 46 -28.15 -27.18 10.40
CA SER A 46 -28.36 -27.24 11.85
C SER A 46 -28.12 -28.66 12.38
N LYS A 47 -27.32 -28.76 13.45
CA LYS A 47 -27.07 -29.94 14.31
C LYS A 47 -26.25 -31.10 13.73
N GLU A 48 -24.95 -30.89 13.60
CA GLU A 48 -23.96 -31.91 13.97
C GLU A 48 -22.88 -31.22 14.80
N GLU A 49 -22.39 -31.89 15.83
CA GLU A 49 -21.22 -31.45 16.62
C GLU A 49 -19.98 -31.58 15.74
N VAL A 50 -19.81 -30.60 14.83
CA VAL A 50 -18.66 -30.50 13.94
C VAL A 50 -17.57 -29.78 14.70
N THR A 51 -16.51 -30.51 15.07
CA THR A 51 -15.22 -29.91 15.41
C THR A 51 -14.77 -29.11 14.19
N VAL A 52 -14.97 -27.80 14.22
CA VAL A 52 -14.48 -26.88 13.20
C VAL A 52 -12.96 -26.84 13.33
N GLU A 53 -12.27 -27.77 12.66
CA GLU A 53 -10.90 -27.54 12.24
C GLU A 53 -10.94 -26.35 11.28
N ASN A 54 -10.72 -25.16 11.86
CA ASN A 54 -10.41 -23.96 11.13
C ASN A 54 -9.18 -24.29 10.25
N SER A 55 -9.39 -24.61 8.98
CA SER A 55 -8.30 -24.83 8.01
C SER A 55 -7.66 -23.49 7.68
N TYR A 56 -6.98 -22.89 8.66
CA TYR A 56 -5.95 -21.91 8.42
C TYR A 56 -4.88 -22.64 7.62
N THR A 57 -4.83 -22.43 6.31
CA THR A 57 -3.58 -22.65 5.59
C THR A 57 -2.58 -21.70 6.21
N PRO A 58 -1.51 -22.19 6.87
CA PRO A 58 -0.49 -21.31 7.39
C PRO A 58 0.04 -20.52 6.20
N VAL A 59 0.00 -19.19 6.31
CA VAL A 59 0.78 -18.33 5.40
C VAL A 59 2.20 -18.86 5.50
N TYR A 60 2.78 -19.29 4.39
CA TYR A 60 4.17 -19.72 4.39
C TYR A 60 5.02 -18.52 4.75
N VAL A 61 5.54 -18.51 5.97
CA VAL A 61 6.53 -17.54 6.43
C VAL A 61 7.85 -18.30 6.47
N GLY A 62 8.68 -18.12 5.44
CA GLY A 62 10.05 -18.64 5.44
C GLY A 62 10.88 -17.99 6.57
N PRO A 63 12.08 -18.50 6.88
CA PRO A 63 12.98 -17.86 7.84
C PRO A 63 13.20 -16.38 7.50
N GLN A 64 13.04 -15.49 8.48
CA GLN A 64 13.16 -14.03 8.30
C GLN A 64 14.37 -13.42 9.01
N ASP A 65 15.14 -14.23 9.76
CA ASP A 65 16.26 -13.74 10.55
C ASP A 65 17.33 -13.07 9.67
N GLY A 66 17.67 -11.82 9.98
CA GLY A 66 18.69 -11.05 9.27
C GLY A 66 18.24 -10.44 7.93
N LEU A 67 17.04 -10.76 7.44
CA LEU A 67 16.56 -10.26 6.13
C LEU A 67 16.28 -8.76 6.16
N LYS A 68 15.70 -8.25 7.26
CA LYS A 68 15.48 -6.80 7.43
C LYS A 68 16.81 -6.05 7.41
N GLU A 69 17.81 -6.55 8.11
CA GLU A 69 19.12 -5.89 8.21
C GLU A 69 19.83 -5.84 6.85
N ALA A 70 19.67 -6.87 6.03
CA ALA A 70 20.18 -6.90 4.65
C ALA A 70 19.48 -5.88 3.73
N ASP A 71 18.22 -5.56 4.00
CA ASP A 71 17.43 -4.58 3.26
C ASP A 71 17.70 -3.12 3.70
N LYS A 72 18.62 -2.89 4.64
CA LYS A 72 18.90 -1.55 5.17
C LYS A 72 19.49 -0.64 4.09
N ILE A 73 18.84 0.50 3.89
CA ILE A 73 19.30 1.55 2.98
C ILE A 73 20.24 2.47 3.76
N SER A 74 21.50 2.52 3.35
CA SER A 74 22.48 3.45 3.93
C SER A 74 22.15 4.91 3.59
N GLU A 75 21.88 5.17 2.31
CA GLU A 75 21.52 6.49 1.80
C GLU A 75 20.85 6.34 0.43
N LEU A 76 19.81 7.12 0.16
CA LEU A 76 19.21 7.23 -1.16
C LEU A 76 19.98 8.24 -2.03
N PRO A 77 20.06 8.04 -3.36
CA PRO A 77 20.60 9.06 -4.25
C PRO A 77 19.89 10.41 -4.07
N GLY A 78 20.67 11.46 -3.84
CA GLY A 78 20.14 12.82 -3.65
C GLY A 78 19.46 13.05 -2.29
N GLN A 79 19.61 12.13 -1.33
CA GLN A 79 19.08 12.30 0.02
C GLN A 79 19.74 13.48 0.75
N PRO A 80 18.97 14.31 1.48
CA PRO A 80 19.56 15.34 2.32
C PRO A 80 20.45 14.76 3.42
N ALA A 81 21.60 15.41 3.63
CA ALA A 81 22.47 15.14 4.77
C ALA A 81 21.72 15.34 6.11
N GLY A 82 22.19 14.64 7.15
CA GLY A 82 21.58 14.70 8.48
C GLY A 82 20.31 13.87 8.64
N THR A 83 20.11 12.87 7.76
CA THR A 83 19.04 11.89 7.95
C THR A 83 19.31 11.04 9.17
N ASN A 84 18.42 11.13 10.16
CA ASN A 84 18.56 10.45 11.45
C ASN A 84 17.40 9.50 11.73
N PHE A 85 17.12 8.62 10.78
CA PHE A 85 16.21 7.47 10.96
C PHE A 85 16.65 6.35 10.02
N ASP A 86 16.38 5.12 10.42
CA ASP A 86 16.67 3.96 9.59
C ASP A 86 15.57 3.74 8.54
N GLN A 87 15.97 3.34 7.35
CA GLN A 87 15.07 2.98 6.26
C GLN A 87 15.53 1.69 5.59
N TYR A 88 14.57 0.96 5.06
CA TYR A 88 14.74 -0.37 4.52
C TYR A 88 13.90 -0.53 3.27
N SER A 89 14.38 -1.30 2.31
CA SER A 89 13.57 -1.72 1.16
C SER A 89 14.01 -3.06 0.65
N GLY A 90 13.04 -3.88 0.28
CA GLY A 90 13.29 -5.21 -0.25
C GLY A 90 12.03 -5.84 -0.79
N TYR A 91 12.04 -7.18 -0.89
CA TYR A 91 10.93 -7.96 -1.41
C TYR A 91 10.55 -9.06 -0.43
N VAL A 92 9.24 -9.20 -0.17
CA VAL A 92 8.68 -10.30 0.61
C VAL A 92 7.97 -11.26 -0.34
N THR A 93 8.43 -12.51 -0.39
CA THR A 93 7.77 -13.54 -1.21
C THR A 93 6.42 -13.89 -0.60
N VAL A 94 5.34 -13.72 -1.37
CA VAL A 94 3.96 -13.97 -0.93
C VAL A 94 3.35 -15.21 -1.58
N ASP A 95 3.97 -15.73 -2.64
CA ASP A 95 3.58 -16.98 -3.30
C ASP A 95 4.78 -17.54 -4.05
N ALA A 96 5.50 -18.45 -3.40
CA ALA A 96 6.72 -19.05 -3.95
C ALA A 96 6.42 -19.93 -5.17
N ASN A 97 5.26 -20.58 -5.23
CA ASN A 97 4.87 -21.48 -6.32
C ASN A 97 4.68 -20.72 -7.64
N HIS A 98 4.16 -19.49 -7.55
CA HIS A 98 3.98 -18.60 -8.69
C HIS A 98 5.03 -17.48 -8.77
N GLY A 99 6.08 -17.54 -7.94
CA GLY A 99 7.17 -16.55 -7.92
C GLY A 99 6.73 -15.11 -7.61
N ARG A 100 5.62 -14.91 -6.88
CA ARG A 100 5.16 -13.55 -6.53
C ARG A 100 5.84 -13.06 -5.26
N ALA A 101 6.40 -11.85 -5.35
CA ALA A 101 6.91 -11.09 -4.22
C ALA A 101 6.37 -9.66 -4.25
N LEU A 102 6.17 -9.08 -3.07
CA LEU A 102 5.78 -7.68 -2.91
C LEU A 102 7.02 -6.87 -2.51
N PHE A 103 7.28 -5.80 -3.26
CA PHE A 103 8.22 -4.77 -2.86
C PHE A 103 7.71 -4.06 -1.61
N TYR A 104 8.60 -3.62 -0.72
CA TYR A 104 8.26 -2.71 0.36
C TYR A 104 9.31 -1.59 0.50
N TYR A 105 8.84 -0.44 0.98
CA TYR A 105 9.69 0.59 1.55
C TYR A 105 9.25 0.81 3.00
N PHE A 106 10.20 0.81 3.93
CA PHE A 106 9.98 0.99 5.35
C PHE A 106 10.84 2.14 5.86
N ALA A 107 10.20 3.14 6.47
CA ALA A 107 10.88 4.24 7.14
C ALA A 107 10.53 4.19 8.64
N GLU A 108 11.55 4.04 9.48
CA GLU A 108 11.37 4.07 10.92
C GLU A 108 10.99 5.47 11.41
N SER A 109 10.40 5.50 12.61
CA SER A 109 10.13 6.74 13.31
C SER A 109 11.43 7.48 13.65
N LEU A 110 11.45 8.80 13.47
CA LEU A 110 12.63 9.63 13.80
C LEU A 110 13.02 9.57 15.27
N VAL A 111 12.05 9.35 16.15
CA VAL A 111 12.26 9.25 17.61
C VAL A 111 11.57 7.97 18.09
N ASN A 112 12.20 7.25 19.02
CA ASN A 112 11.64 6.06 19.67
C ASN A 112 11.08 5.00 18.70
N SER A 113 11.81 4.66 17.63
CA SER A 113 11.34 3.71 16.61
C SER A 113 10.97 2.33 17.18
N SER A 114 11.64 1.88 18.23
CA SER A 114 11.34 0.58 18.86
C SER A 114 10.00 0.52 19.59
N THR A 115 9.43 1.66 20.01
CA THR A 115 8.18 1.70 20.78
C THR A 115 7.02 2.37 20.03
N ASN A 116 7.32 3.17 19.01
CA ASN A 116 6.29 3.80 18.20
C ASN A 116 5.52 2.79 17.34
N PRO A 117 4.24 3.07 17.03
CA PRO A 117 3.40 2.12 16.31
C PRO A 117 3.88 1.93 14.87
N LEU A 118 3.73 0.70 14.37
CA LEU A 118 3.85 0.39 12.94
C LEU A 118 2.54 0.70 12.24
N VAL A 119 2.61 1.43 11.13
CA VAL A 119 1.44 1.73 10.30
C VAL A 119 1.74 1.41 8.85
N LEU A 120 0.91 0.52 8.30
CA LEU A 120 0.86 0.17 6.90
C LEU A 120 0.10 1.24 6.10
N TRP A 121 0.65 1.60 4.94
CA TRP A 121 0.02 2.50 3.97
C TRP A 121 -0.16 1.81 2.63
N LEU A 122 -1.38 1.91 2.10
CA LEU A 122 -1.79 1.38 0.81
C LEU A 122 -2.47 2.48 0.01
N ASN A 123 -1.90 2.84 -1.13
CA ASN A 123 -2.57 3.63 -2.14
C ASN A 123 -3.56 2.72 -2.90
N GLY A 124 -4.70 3.29 -3.28
CA GLY A 124 -5.72 2.59 -4.06
C GLY A 124 -5.39 2.55 -5.55
N GLY A 125 -6.40 2.34 -6.39
CA GLY A 125 -6.18 2.28 -7.84
C GLY A 125 -7.22 1.42 -8.54
N PRO A 126 -6.86 0.31 -9.17
CA PRO A 126 -5.76 -0.60 -8.87
C PRO A 126 -4.44 -0.30 -9.61
N GLY A 127 -3.33 -0.80 -9.09
CA GLY A 127 -2.02 -0.76 -9.75
C GLY A 127 -1.17 0.49 -9.50
N CYS A 128 -1.67 1.48 -8.74
CA CYS A 128 -0.84 2.60 -8.29
C CYS A 128 0.10 2.15 -7.17
N SER A 129 1.32 2.68 -7.17
CA SER A 129 2.34 2.32 -6.17
C SER A 129 2.23 3.17 -4.91
N SER A 130 2.18 2.53 -3.74
CA SER A 130 2.28 3.24 -2.45
C SER A 130 3.65 3.83 -2.18
N PHE A 131 4.71 3.32 -2.82
CA PHE A 131 6.03 3.93 -2.74
C PHE A 131 6.06 5.24 -3.54
N GLY A 132 5.64 5.18 -4.82
CA GLY A 132 5.62 6.36 -5.69
C GLY A 132 4.68 7.45 -5.19
N SER A 133 3.41 7.11 -4.92
CA SER A 133 2.43 8.10 -4.46
C SER A 133 2.56 8.37 -2.96
N GLY A 134 2.39 7.34 -2.13
CA GLY A 134 2.41 7.47 -0.67
C GLY A 134 3.73 8.00 -0.11
N ALA A 135 4.83 7.28 -0.36
CA ALA A 135 6.12 7.64 0.25
C ALA A 135 6.73 8.90 -0.36
N MET A 136 6.78 9.01 -1.70
CA MET A 136 7.51 10.10 -2.36
C MET A 136 6.66 11.37 -2.59
N MET A 137 5.35 11.24 -2.77
CA MET A 137 4.48 12.37 -3.15
C MET A 137 3.48 12.80 -2.07
N GLU A 138 3.13 11.94 -1.11
CA GLU A 138 2.10 12.24 -0.11
C GLU A 138 2.63 12.42 1.32
N LEU A 139 3.10 11.37 1.99
CA LEU A 139 3.32 11.42 3.44
C LEU A 139 4.61 10.78 3.95
N GLY A 140 5.48 10.31 3.06
CA GLY A 140 6.79 9.78 3.43
C GLY A 140 7.82 10.84 3.80
N PRO A 141 9.04 10.41 4.18
CA PRO A 141 10.09 11.27 4.74
C PRO A 141 10.63 12.30 3.75
N PHE A 142 10.56 11.99 2.45
CA PHE A 142 11.20 12.79 1.41
C PHE A 142 10.22 13.20 0.30
N ARG A 143 10.60 14.25 -0.42
CA ARG A 143 9.98 14.70 -1.68
C ARG A 143 10.99 14.62 -2.80
N VAL A 144 10.54 14.20 -3.98
CA VAL A 144 11.33 14.32 -5.21
C VAL A 144 11.32 15.79 -5.64
N ASN A 145 12.50 16.38 -5.83
CA ASN A 145 12.63 17.75 -6.28
C ASN A 145 12.42 17.86 -7.80
N ALA A 146 12.20 19.07 -8.29
CA ALA A 146 11.91 19.33 -9.71
C ALA A 146 13.06 18.95 -10.66
N ASP A 147 14.27 18.81 -10.14
CA ASP A 147 15.43 18.31 -10.88
C ASP A 147 15.40 16.79 -11.12
N ASN A 148 14.42 16.08 -10.54
CA ASN A 148 14.24 14.63 -10.58
C ASN A 148 15.47 13.81 -10.15
N THR A 149 16.41 14.43 -9.44
CA THR A 149 17.70 13.82 -9.06
C THR A 149 18.01 14.01 -7.59
N THR A 150 17.41 15.02 -6.95
CA THR A 150 17.57 15.27 -5.52
C THR A 150 16.27 15.10 -4.75
N LEU A 151 16.43 14.82 -3.46
CA LEU A 151 15.33 14.70 -2.51
C LEU A 151 15.35 15.88 -1.54
N SER A 152 14.20 16.26 -1.02
CA SER A 152 14.07 17.22 0.08
C SER A 152 13.27 16.65 1.23
N TRP A 153 13.51 17.16 2.44
CA TRP A 153 12.79 16.78 3.64
C TRP A 153 11.30 17.12 3.54
N ASN A 154 10.44 16.15 3.87
CA ASN A 154 9.04 16.42 4.15
C ASN A 154 8.85 16.75 5.63
N LYS A 155 8.77 18.05 5.97
CA LYS A 155 8.52 18.51 7.36
C LYS A 155 7.26 17.94 8.01
N TYR A 156 6.30 17.45 7.21
CA TYR A 156 5.05 16.85 7.68
C TYR A 156 4.99 15.34 7.45
N ALA A 157 6.15 14.70 7.31
CA ALA A 157 6.23 13.26 7.14
C ALA A 157 5.57 12.53 8.30
N TRP A 158 4.81 11.49 7.99
CA TRP A 158 4.14 10.70 9.03
C TRP A 158 5.10 9.85 9.85
N ASN A 159 6.33 9.62 9.36
CA ASN A 159 7.36 8.95 10.14
C ASN A 159 8.00 9.85 11.21
N ASN A 160 7.56 11.10 11.38
CA ASN A 160 7.97 11.92 12.51
C ASN A 160 7.57 11.33 13.89
N GLY A 161 6.62 10.39 13.95
CA GLY A 161 6.23 9.74 15.20
C GLY A 161 5.66 8.33 15.06
N LYS A 162 5.84 7.68 13.90
CA LYS A 162 5.31 6.35 13.60
C LYS A 162 6.27 5.62 12.68
N ASN A 163 6.36 4.30 12.81
CA ASN A 163 7.05 3.48 11.83
C ASN A 163 6.12 3.31 10.62
N ARG A 164 6.62 3.49 9.40
CA ARG A 164 5.81 3.55 8.17
C ARG A 164 6.27 2.53 7.15
N ILE A 165 5.39 1.59 6.78
CA ILE A 165 5.62 0.65 5.68
C ILE A 165 4.67 0.94 4.52
N TYR A 166 5.22 0.97 3.30
CA TYR A 166 4.50 1.22 2.05
C TYR A 166 4.56 -0.04 1.18
N LEU A 167 3.40 -0.56 0.79
CA LEU A 167 3.27 -1.76 -0.05
C LEU A 167 2.44 -1.47 -1.31
N PRO A 168 2.68 -2.16 -2.43
CA PRO A 168 1.86 -2.08 -3.64
C PRO A 168 0.36 -2.27 -3.41
#